data_AF-A0A2T5HBD9-F1
#
_entry.id   AF-A0A2T5HBD9-F1
#
_cell.length_a   1.000
_cell.length_b   1.000
_cell.length_c   1.000
_cell.angle_alpha   90.00
_cell.angle_beta   90.00
_cell.angle_gamma   90.00
#
_symmetry.space_group_name_H-M   'P 1'
#
loop_
_entity.id
_entity.type
_entity.pdbx_description
1 polymer ?
#
loop_
_entity_poly.entity_id
_entity_poly.type
_entity_poly.pdbx_seq_one_letter_code
_entity_poly.pdbx_strand_id
1 'polypeptide(L)'
;MAVMNTGGMEGDPYLIEDLRAALDMARRGDATGEAEMTERIRDLSYDMELRQAGYLVRSACGAIDAVLRGSDRGAGLAFAEHEIDKVQDMLLRASAA
;
A
#
# COMPACT_ATOMS: atom_id res chain seq x y z
N MET A 1 12.43 15.90 24.12
CA MET A 1 11.68 14.98 23.25
C MET A 1 12.56 14.72 22.04
N ALA A 2 13.25 13.59 22.03
CA ALA A 2 14.21 13.26 20.98
C ALA A 2 13.45 12.68 19.78
N VAL A 3 13.64 13.31 18.62
CA VAL A 3 13.18 12.83 17.32
C VAL A 3 14.04 11.63 16.97
N MET A 4 13.48 10.42 17.06
CA MET A 4 14.19 9.21 16.65
C MET A 4 14.05 9.07 15.14
N ASN A 5 15.06 9.60 14.44
CA ASN A 5 15.38 9.25 13.06
C ASN A 5 16.09 7.89 13.10
N THR A 6 15.42 6.83 12.69
CA THR A 6 16.00 5.48 12.63
C THR A 6 15.70 4.83 11.28
N GLY A 7 16.76 4.64 10.50
CA GLY A 7 16.87 3.53 9.55
C GLY A 7 16.58 3.88 8.10
N GLY A 8 17.58 3.68 7.24
CA GLY A 8 17.38 3.59 5.80
C GLY A 8 16.33 2.52 5.50
N MET A 9 15.45 2.85 4.56
CA MET A 9 14.19 2.17 4.32
C MET A 9 14.41 0.91 3.45
N GLU A 10 15.13 -0.07 4.01
CA GLU A 10 15.04 -1.45 3.55
C GLU A 10 13.61 -1.93 3.81
N GLY A 11 12.78 -1.91 2.75
CA GLY A 11 11.43 -2.49 2.67
C GLY A 11 10.71 -2.70 3.99
N ASP A 12 10.06 -1.64 4.49
CA ASP A 12 9.34 -1.68 5.75
C ASP A 12 8.36 -2.88 5.79
N PRO A 13 8.55 -3.88 6.67
CA PRO A 13 7.66 -5.04 6.75
C PRO A 13 6.22 -4.65 7.07
N TYR A 14 6.00 -3.46 7.63
CA TYR A 14 4.67 -2.92 7.92
C TYR A 14 3.95 -2.38 6.68
N LEU A 15 4.63 -2.11 5.56
CA LEU A 15 4.00 -1.55 4.36
C LEU A 15 2.95 -2.49 3.74
N ILE A 16 3.23 -3.79 3.69
CA ILE A 16 2.26 -4.78 3.18
C ILE A 16 1.08 -4.93 4.16
N GLU A 17 1.34 -4.86 5.45
CA GLU A 17 0.30 -4.89 6.48
C GLU A 17 -0.60 -3.66 6.40
N ASP A 18 -0.03 -2.47 6.21
CA ASP A 18 -0.74 -1.21 6.02
C ASP A 18 -1.60 -1.23 4.76
N LEU A 19 -1.08 -1.73 3.63
CA LEU A 19 -1.87 -1.91 2.40
C LEU A 19 -3.05 -2.86 2.62
N ARG A 20 -2.84 -3.97 3.34
CA ARG A 20 -3.92 -4.92 3.67
C ARG A 20 -4.93 -4.32 4.64
N ALA A 21 -4.50 -3.50 5.60
CA ALA A 21 -5.37 -2.79 6.52
C ALA A 21 -6.24 -1.76 5.78
N ALA A 22 -5.65 -0.98 4.87
CA ALA A 22 -6.39 -0.06 4.01
C ALA A 22 -7.42 -0.80 3.13
N LEU A 23 -7.05 -1.95 2.57
CA LEU A 23 -7.99 -2.79 1.83
C LEU A 23 -9.13 -3.32 2.71
N ASP A 24 -8.85 -3.70 3.96
CA ASP A 24 -9.90 -4.15 4.89
C ASP A 24 -10.85 -3.00 5.30
N MET A 25 -10.34 -1.77 5.44
CA MET A 25 -11.16 -0.57 5.60
C MET A 25 -12.07 -0.34 4.38
N ALA A 26 -11.50 -0.40 3.16
CA ALA A 26 -12.25 -0.39 1.91
C ALA A 26 -13.30 -1.50 1.86
N ARG A 27 -12.97 -2.72 2.31
CA ARG A 27 -13.90 -3.86 2.37
C ARG A 27 -15.08 -3.59 3.30
N ARG A 28 -14.83 -2.95 4.45
CA ARG A 28 -15.85 -2.56 5.44
C ARG A 28 -16.65 -1.31 5.04
N GLY A 29 -16.20 -0.57 4.03
CA GLY A 29 -16.85 0.68 3.60
C GLY A 29 -16.40 1.90 4.40
N ASP A 30 -15.31 1.80 5.15
CA ASP A 30 -14.71 2.91 5.90
C ASP A 30 -13.89 3.78 4.95
N ALA A 31 -14.57 4.70 4.26
CA ALA A 31 -13.95 5.57 3.27
C ALA A 31 -12.97 6.58 3.88
N THR A 32 -13.24 7.05 5.10
CA THR A 32 -12.36 8.02 5.77
C THR A 32 -11.08 7.33 6.22
N GLY A 33 -11.19 6.19 6.92
CA GLY A 33 -10.03 5.44 7.38
C GLY A 33 -9.17 4.93 6.22
N GLU A 34 -9.82 4.45 5.15
CA GLU A 34 -9.13 4.04 3.92
C GLU A 34 -8.33 5.19 3.31
N ALA A 35 -8.95 6.36 3.10
CA ALA A 35 -8.29 7.52 2.49
C ALA A 35 -7.12 8.03 3.33
N GLU A 36 -7.28 8.15 4.66
CA GLU A 36 -6.20 8.55 5.57
C GLU A 36 -5.03 7.56 5.57
N MET A 37 -5.33 6.27 5.42
CA MET A 37 -4.29 5.26 5.35
C MET A 37 -3.58 5.24 3.99
N THR A 38 -4.32 5.32 2.88
CA THR A 38 -3.71 5.35 1.54
C THR A 38 -2.94 6.63 1.27
N GLU A 39 -3.33 7.77 1.85
CA GLU A 39 -2.53 9.02 1.82
C GLU A 39 -1.17 8.83 2.50
N ARG A 40 -1.14 8.32 3.75
CA ARG A 40 0.12 8.05 4.47
C ARG A 40 1.03 7.07 3.72
N ILE A 41 0.45 6.01 3.14
CA ILE A 41 1.21 5.02 2.36
C ILE A 41 1.80 5.67 1.08
N ARG A 42 1.05 6.57 0.42
CA ARG A 42 1.56 7.31 -0.74
C ARG A 42 2.73 8.20 -0.37
N ASP A 43 2.67 8.89 0.76
CA ASP A 43 3.78 9.73 1.23
C ASP A 43 5.05 8.89 1.41
N LEU A 44 4.95 7.76 2.12
CA LEU A 44 6.04 6.80 2.29
C LEU A 44 6.60 6.28 0.95
N SER A 45 5.75 6.12 -0.07
CA SER A 45 6.15 5.64 -1.39
C SER A 45 7.09 6.59 -2.16
N TYR A 46 7.16 7.87 -1.76
CA TYR A 46 8.07 8.84 -2.35
C TYR A 46 9.49 8.76 -1.78
N ASP A 47 9.62 8.26 -0.55
CA ASP A 47 10.89 8.11 0.16
C ASP A 47 11.58 6.75 -0.11
N MET A 48 10.90 5.83 -0.79
CA MET A 48 11.45 4.52 -1.14
C MET A 48 12.64 4.63 -2.12
N GLU A 49 13.77 3.99 -1.78
CA GLU A 49 14.97 3.98 -2.62
C GLU A 49 14.72 3.30 -3.99
N LEU A 50 13.96 2.20 -3.99
CA LEU A 50 13.56 1.51 -5.19
C LEU A 50 12.35 2.19 -5.84
N ARG A 51 12.62 3.03 -6.83
CA ARG A 51 11.58 3.79 -7.57
C ARG A 51 10.45 2.89 -8.10
N GLN A 52 10.77 1.70 -8.60
CA GLN A 52 9.76 0.75 -9.09
C GLN A 52 8.83 0.27 -7.98
N ALA A 53 9.36 0.01 -6.78
CA ALA A 53 8.54 -0.37 -5.63
C ALA A 53 7.59 0.77 -5.24
N GLY A 54 8.07 2.02 -5.22
CA GLY A 54 7.22 3.19 -4.99
C GLY A 54 6.08 3.34 -6.00
N TYR A 55 6.31 3.02 -7.29
CA TYR A 55 5.23 3.02 -8.29
C TYR A 55 4.17 1.94 -8.02
N LEU A 56 4.60 0.72 -7.67
CA LEU A 56 3.68 -0.38 -7.37
C LEU A 56 2.83 -0.07 -6.13
N VAL A 57 3.42 0.55 -5.10
CA VAL A 57 2.69 0.99 -3.90
C VAL A 57 1.59 1.98 -4.27
N ARG A 58 1.90 3.01 -5.07
CA ARG A 58 0.89 3.99 -5.52
C ARG A 58 -0.21 3.34 -6.37
N SER A 59 0.15 2.34 -7.19
CA SER A 59 -0.82 1.55 -7.96
C SER A 59 -1.77 0.78 -7.05
N ALA A 60 -1.24 0.10 -6.02
CA ALA A 60 -2.04 -0.59 -5.02
C ALA A 60 -2.98 0.35 -4.26
N CYS A 61 -2.51 1.52 -3.82
CA CYS A 61 -3.38 2.54 -3.23
C CYS A 61 -4.51 2.96 -4.19
N GLY A 62 -4.20 3.21 -5.46
CA GLY A 62 -5.22 3.55 -6.47
C GLY A 62 -6.27 2.45 -6.68
N ALA A 63 -5.86 1.18 -6.57
CA ALA A 63 -6.77 0.04 -6.64
C ALA A 63 -7.67 -0.06 -5.40
N ILE A 64 -7.12 0.17 -4.20
CA ILE A 64 -7.87 0.19 -2.93
C ILE A 64 -8.94 1.30 -2.95
N ASP A 65 -8.54 2.53 -3.29
CA ASP A 65 -9.45 3.66 -3.46
C ASP A 65 -10.62 3.34 -4.41
N ALA A 66 -10.35 2.58 -5.48
CA ALA A 66 -11.33 2.24 -6.50
C ALA A 66 -12.39 1.25 -5.99
N VAL A 67 -12.10 0.45 -4.96
CA VAL A 67 -13.05 -0.49 -4.33
C VAL A 67 -14.31 0.23 -3.87
N LEU A 68 -14.15 1.42 -3.29
CA LEU A 68 -15.26 2.20 -2.74
C LEU A 68 -16.05 2.97 -3.81
N ARG A 69 -15.43 3.25 -4.96
CA ARG A 69 -16.03 4.01 -6.07
C ARG A 69 -16.63 3.13 -7.17
N GLY A 70 -16.19 1.88 -7.26
CA GLY A 70 -16.57 0.95 -8.32
C GLY A 70 -17.98 0.38 -8.17
N SER A 71 -18.62 0.10 -9.31
CA SER A 71 -19.94 -0.55 -9.37
C SER A 71 -19.87 -2.04 -9.02
N ASP A 72 -18.74 -2.69 -9.31
CA ASP A 72 -18.46 -4.08 -8.95
C ASP A 72 -17.37 -4.13 -7.88
N ARG A 73 -17.83 -4.24 -6.63
CA ARG A 73 -16.95 -4.27 -5.46
C ARG A 73 -16.14 -5.57 -5.37
N GLY A 74 -16.67 -6.69 -5.85
CA GLY A 74 -15.97 -7.97 -5.83
C GLY A 74 -14.77 -7.97 -6.76
N ALA A 75 -14.96 -7.49 -7.99
CA ALA A 75 -13.88 -7.29 -8.94
C ALA A 75 -12.85 -6.27 -8.44
N GLY A 76 -13.30 -5.17 -7.83
CA GLY A 76 -12.43 -4.17 -7.23
C GLY A 76 -11.54 -4.73 -6.13
N LEU A 77 -12.11 -5.52 -5.20
CA LEU A 77 -11.35 -6.17 -4.13
C LEU A 77 -10.29 -7.13 -4.68
N ALA A 78 -10.66 -8.01 -5.61
CA ALA A 78 -9.73 -8.96 -6.21
C ALA A 78 -8.58 -8.26 -6.96
N PHE A 79 -8.87 -7.15 -7.63
CA PHE A 79 -7.85 -6.34 -8.29
C PHE A 79 -6.91 -5.68 -7.28
N ALA A 80 -7.44 -5.11 -6.19
CA ALA A 80 -6.61 -4.52 -5.14
C ALA A 80 -5.71 -5.56 -4.44
N GLU A 81 -6.23 -6.76 -4.16
CA GLU A 81 -5.42 -7.88 -3.63
C GLU A 81 -4.27 -8.21 -4.57
N HIS A 82 -4.54 -8.33 -5.86
CA HIS A 82 -3.52 -8.59 -6.87
C HIS A 82 -2.44 -7.50 -6.96
N GLU A 83 -2.80 -6.22 -6.80
CA GLU A 83 -1.82 -5.13 -6.78
C GLU A 83 -0.95 -5.18 -5.51
N ILE A 84 -1.50 -5.53 -4.36
CA ILE A 84 -0.72 -5.73 -3.12
C ILE A 84 0.26 -6.89 -3.28
N ASP A 85 -0.15 -7.99 -3.89
CA ASP A 85 0.72 -9.14 -4.13
C ASP A 85 1.93 -8.77 -5.01
N LYS A 86 1.75 -7.90 -6.02
CA LYS A 86 2.87 -7.38 -6.83
C LYS A 86 3.88 -6.59 -6.00
N VAL A 87 3.40 -5.77 -5.07
CA VAL A 87 4.27 -5.03 -4.14
C VAL A 87 5.06 -6.03 -3.29
N GLN A 88 4.38 -7.01 -2.71
CA GLN A 88 5.02 -8.03 -1.87
C GLN A 88 6.09 -8.81 -2.65
N ASP A 89 5.76 -9.28 -3.85
CA ASP A 89 6.69 -10.00 -4.73
C ASP A 89 7.91 -9.16 -5.08
N MET A 90 7.72 -7.87 -5.36
CA MET A 90 8.81 -6.94 -5.67
C MET A 90 9.75 -6.78 -4.46
N LEU A 91 9.19 -6.56 -3.27
CA LEU A 91 9.98 -6.39 -2.04
C LEU A 91 10.76 -7.66 -1.68
N LEU A 92 10.12 -8.83 -1.83
CA LEU A 92 10.79 -10.12 -1.61
C LEU A 92 11.97 -10.30 -2.58
N ARG A 93 11.77 -10.02 -3.88
CA ARG A 93 12.84 -10.10 -4.88
C ARG A 93 13.97 -9.12 -4.62
N ALA A 94 13.65 -7.91 -4.17
CA ALA A 94 14.63 -6.89 -3.82
C ALA A 94 15.46 -7.28 -2.59
N SER A 95 14.85 -7.91 -1.58
CA SER A 95 15.54 -8.37 -0.38
C SER A 95 16.47 -9.58 -0.59
N ALA A 96 16.30 -10.29 -1.71
CA ALA A 96 17.09 -11.47 -2.07
C ALA A 96 18.26 -11.17 -3.02
N ALA A 97 18.41 -9.91 -3.46
CA ALA A 97 19.42 -9.45 -4.41
C ALA A 97 20.60 -8.76 -3.69
#